data_AF-W7Y031-F1
#
_entry.id   AF-W7Y031-F1
#
_cell.length_a   1.000
_cell.length_b   1.000
_cell.length_c   1.000
_cell.angle_alpha   90.00
_cell.angle_beta   90.00
_cell.angle_gamma   90.00
#
_symmetry.space_group_name_H-M   'P 1'
#
loop_
_entity.id
_entity.type
_entity.pdbx_description
1 polymer ?
#
loop_
_entity_poly.entity_id
_entity_poly.type
_entity_poly.pdbx_seq_one_letter_code
_entity_poly.pdbx_strand_id
1 'polypeptide(L)'
;MAFSIITIIICIISTIPRTTHGFISKEDISHKRGNLTFFGNFHKMSLEDFEWGIGELMKDREYLYNSMSRDLYFLGKVLTKKYTFLRWAYIIFVVGLISSIFFFVLGINDIL
;
A
#
# COMPACT_ATOMS: atom_id res chain seq x y z
N MET A 1 -17.33 -23.89 3.88
CA MET A 1 -17.06 -23.06 5.08
C MET A 1 -15.57 -22.75 5.28
N ALA A 2 -14.67 -23.75 5.33
CA ALA A 2 -13.24 -23.51 5.58
C ALA A 2 -12.57 -22.55 4.56
N PHE A 3 -12.89 -22.67 3.26
CA PHE A 3 -12.36 -21.78 2.22
C PHE A 3 -12.77 -20.30 2.38
N SER A 4 -14.03 -20.06 2.79
CA SER A 4 -14.54 -18.71 3.02
C SER A 4 -13.83 -18.05 4.21
N ILE A 5 -13.57 -18.81 5.28
CA ILE A 5 -12.86 -18.33 6.47
C ILE A 5 -11.41 -17.98 6.13
N ILE A 6 -10.70 -18.84 5.39
CA ILE A 6 -9.32 -18.56 4.95
C ILE A 6 -9.26 -17.32 4.07
N THR A 7 -10.22 -17.14 3.15
CA THR A 7 -10.29 -15.96 2.28
C THR A 7 -10.45 -14.67 3.09
N ILE A 8 -11.37 -14.67 4.06
CA ILE A 8 -11.61 -13.51 4.93
C ILE A 8 -10.36 -13.17 5.74
N ILE A 9 -9.67 -14.17 6.29
CA ILE A 9 -8.42 -13.97 7.05
C ILE A 9 -7.33 -13.32 6.18
N ILE A 10 -7.14 -13.80 4.95
CA ILE A 10 -6.16 -13.22 4.01
C ILE A 10 -6.56 -11.78 3.64
N CYS A 11 -7.85 -11.51 3.44
CA CYS A 11 -8.37 -10.19 3.13
C CYS A 11 -8.10 -9.19 4.28
N ILE A 12 -8.35 -9.60 5.53
CA ILE A 12 -8.10 -8.81 6.74
C ILE A 12 -6.60 -8.49 6.86
N ILE A 13 -5.72 -9.48 6.68
CA ILE A 13 -4.27 -9.28 6.75
C ILE A 13 -3.79 -8.32 5.64
N SER A 14 -4.40 -8.37 4.45
CA SER A 14 -4.07 -7.47 3.33
C SER A 14 -4.50 -6.02 3.58
N THR A 15 -5.50 -5.78 4.43
CA THR A 15 -5.93 -4.44 4.84
C THR A 15 -5.09 -3.85 5.97
N ILE A 16 -4.31 -4.64 6.72
CA ILE A 16 -3.44 -4.13 7.79
C ILE A 16 -2.30 -3.32 7.15
N PRO A 17 -2.24 -2.00 7.37
CA PRO A 17 -1.24 -1.16 6.74
C PRO A 17 0.14 -1.48 7.33
N ARG A 18 1.08 -1.91 6.49
CA ARG A 18 2.49 -1.91 6.85
C ARG A 18 3.04 -0.50 6.68
N THR A 19 3.17 0.24 7.77
CA THR A 19 3.81 1.55 7.78
C THR A 19 5.32 1.36 7.82
N THR A 20 6.01 1.59 6.70
CA THR A 20 7.48 1.55 6.65
C THR A 20 8.00 2.92 6.26
N HIS A 21 8.04 3.90 7.16
CA HIS A 21 8.70 5.18 6.87
C HIS A 21 9.30 5.84 8.12
N GLY A 22 10.46 6.47 7.91
CA GLY A 22 11.28 7.14 8.92
C GLY A 22 11.04 8.65 8.91
N PHE A 23 11.23 9.27 10.05
CA PHE A 23 11.14 10.72 10.21
C PHE A 23 12.26 11.43 9.42
N ILE A 24 11.95 12.59 8.84
CA ILE A 24 12.95 13.53 8.33
C ILE A 24 13.07 14.70 9.32
N SER A 25 14.28 15.10 9.69
CA SER A 25 14.52 16.29 10.53
C SER A 25 14.71 17.56 9.70
N LYS A 26 14.71 18.74 10.34
CA LYS A 26 15.01 20.01 9.68
C LYS A 26 16.44 20.07 9.11
N GLU A 27 17.40 19.40 9.76
CA GLU A 27 18.77 19.28 9.25
C GLU A 27 18.79 18.48 7.95
N ASP A 28 18.01 17.40 7.85
CA ASP A 28 17.92 16.58 6.64
C ASP A 28 17.37 17.37 5.45
N ILE A 29 16.38 18.24 5.68
CA ILE A 29 15.83 19.16 4.66
C ILE A 29 16.90 20.15 4.20
N SER A 30 17.63 20.74 5.15
CA SER A 30 18.69 21.72 4.87
C SER A 30 19.87 21.10 4.13
N HIS A 31 20.16 19.82 4.39
CA HIS A 31 21.20 19.05 3.71
C HIS A 31 20.71 18.32 2.45
N LYS A 32 19.46 18.57 2.00
CA LYS A 32 18.85 17.91 0.83
C LYS A 32 18.85 16.37 0.92
N ARG A 33 18.77 15.83 2.14
CA ARG A 33 18.71 14.40 2.42
C ARG A 33 17.27 13.99 2.69
N GLY A 34 16.70 13.16 1.82
CA GLY A 34 15.36 12.61 1.99
C GLY A 34 14.27 13.33 1.19
N ASN A 35 13.08 12.74 1.11
CA ASN A 35 11.97 13.28 0.33
C ASN A 35 10.93 13.94 1.25
N LEU A 36 10.89 15.27 1.29
CA LEU A 36 9.97 16.04 2.14
C LEU A 36 8.50 15.82 1.73
N THR A 37 8.22 15.65 0.43
CA THR A 37 6.84 15.47 -0.06
C THR A 37 6.31 14.05 0.14
N PHE A 38 7.14 13.14 0.66
CA PHE A 38 6.74 11.77 0.91
C PHE A 38 5.94 11.66 2.21
N PHE A 39 4.69 11.18 2.12
CA PHE A 39 3.74 11.07 3.24
C PHE A 39 4.33 10.54 4.54
N GLY A 40 5.09 9.45 4.47
CA GLY A 40 5.65 8.82 5.66
C GLY A 40 6.76 9.60 6.36
N ASN A 41 7.32 10.63 5.72
CA ASN A 41 8.38 11.47 6.28
C ASN A 41 7.80 12.75 6.93
N PHE A 42 6.71 13.31 6.39
CA PHE A 42 6.11 14.54 6.89
C PHE A 42 4.87 14.34 7.80
N HIS A 43 4.23 13.16 7.81
CA HIS A 43 2.98 12.92 8.57
C HIS A 43 3.09 13.20 10.08
N LYS A 44 4.32 13.29 10.62
CA LYS A 44 4.56 13.61 12.04
C LYS A 44 5.27 14.96 12.25
N MET A 45 5.40 15.80 11.22
CA MET A 45 5.91 17.18 11.32
C MET A 45 4.81 18.15 11.76
N SER A 46 5.19 19.26 12.40
CA SER A 46 4.27 20.37 12.65
C SER A 46 3.97 21.11 11.34
N LEU A 47 2.85 21.84 11.30
CA LEU A 47 2.45 22.62 10.13
C LEU A 47 3.49 23.70 9.78
N GLU A 48 4.01 24.42 10.77
CA GLU A 48 5.05 25.45 10.58
C GLU A 48 6.33 24.88 9.96
N ASP A 49 6.76 23.70 10.40
CA ASP A 49 7.96 23.05 9.89
C ASP A 49 7.75 22.54 8.46
N PHE A 50 6.54 22.10 8.16
CA PHE A 50 6.16 21.66 6.82
C PHE A 50 6.11 22.84 5.84
N GLU A 51 5.46 23.95 6.22
CA GLU A 51 5.39 25.15 5.38
C GLU A 51 6.78 25.75 5.13
N TRP A 52 7.63 25.80 6.16
CA TRP A 52 9.02 26.24 6.00
C TRP A 52 9.80 25.32 5.04
N GLY A 53 9.70 24.00 5.22
CA GLY A 53 10.37 23.03 4.37
C GLY A 53 9.91 23.07 2.91
N ILE A 54 8.61 23.26 2.68
CA ILE A 54 8.04 23.43 1.33
C ILE A 54 8.53 24.74 0.72
N GLY A 55 8.57 25.83 1.49
CA GLY A 55 9.13 27.11 1.05
C GLY A 55 10.60 27.00 0.62
N GLU A 56 11.41 26.22 1.34
CA GLU A 56 12.80 25.95 0.97
C GLU A 56 12.88 25.08 -0.30
N LEU A 57 12.02 24.07 -0.42
CA LEU A 57 11.90 23.22 -1.62
C LEU A 57 11.54 24.04 -2.87
N MET A 58 10.67 25.05 -2.73
CA MET A 58 10.23 25.90 -3.84
C MET A 58 11.33 26.78 -4.41
N LYS A 59 12.39 27.07 -3.64
CA LYS A 59 13.57 27.80 -4.13
C LYS A 59 14.39 26.99 -5.13
N ASP A 60 14.32 25.65 -5.05
CA ASP A 60 15.04 24.73 -5.92
C ASP A 60 14.06 23.86 -6.72
N ARG A 61 13.71 24.34 -7.91
CA ARG A 61 12.75 23.67 -8.80
C ARG A 61 13.18 22.26 -9.19
N GLU A 62 14.46 22.02 -9.42
CA GLU A 62 14.96 20.70 -9.81
C GLU A 62 14.80 19.69 -8.67
N TYR A 63 15.12 20.09 -7.45
CA TYR A 63 14.93 19.26 -6.27
C TYR A 63 13.45 18.98 -5.97
N LEU A 64 12.58 19.98 -6.16
CA LEU A 64 11.13 19.82 -6.06
C LEU A 64 10.59 18.78 -7.05
N TYR A 65 10.93 18.91 -8.34
CA TYR A 65 10.47 17.97 -9.38
C TYR A 65 11.01 16.55 -9.14
N ASN A 66 12.28 16.42 -8.76
CA ASN A 66 12.86 15.13 -8.42
C ASN A 66 12.19 14.49 -7.19
N SER A 67 11.81 15.29 -6.19
CA SER A 67 11.09 14.83 -4.99
C SER A 67 9.67 14.34 -5.34
N MET A 68 8.94 15.08 -6.18
CA MET A 68 7.63 14.65 -6.69
C MET A 68 7.73 13.37 -7.53
N SER A 69 8.73 13.27 -8.41
CA SER A 69 8.92 12.09 -9.25
C SER A 69 9.27 10.85 -8.43
N ARG A 70 10.09 11.01 -7.38
CA ARG A 70 10.40 9.93 -6.44
C ARG A 70 9.17 9.51 -5.65
N ASP A 71 8.36 10.46 -5.18
CA ASP A 71 7.11 10.17 -4.48
C ASP A 71 6.17 9.34 -5.36
N LEU A 72 5.95 9.77 -6.61
CA LEU A 72 5.11 9.06 -7.57
C LEU A 72 5.63 7.63 -7.86
N TYR A 73 6.94 7.46 -7.99
CA TYR A 73 7.56 6.14 -8.18
C TYR A 73 7.33 5.21 -6.98
N PHE A 74 7.57 5.69 -5.75
CA PHE A 74 7.34 4.90 -4.55
C PHE A 74 5.86 4.62 -4.31
N LEU A 75 4.99 5.59 -4.63
CA LEU A 75 3.54 5.42 -4.61
C LEU A 75 3.12 4.28 -5.53
N GLY A 76 3.62 4.26 -6.78
CA GLY A 76 3.38 3.17 -7.71
C GLY A 76 3.87 1.81 -7.18
N LYS A 77 5.03 1.77 -6.53
CA LYS A 77 5.60 0.55 -5.95
C LYS A 77 4.76 0.00 -4.79
N VAL A 78 4.29 0.84 -3.87
CA VAL A 78 3.43 0.39 -2.77
C VAL A 78 2.06 -0.04 -3.27
N LEU A 79 1.55 0.61 -4.33
CA LEU A 79 0.29 0.28 -4.94
C LEU A 79 0.34 -1.12 -5.54
N THR A 80 1.35 -1.43 -6.36
CA THR A 80 1.55 -2.78 -6.93
C THR A 80 1.57 -3.87 -5.87
N LYS A 81 2.17 -3.61 -4.71
CA LYS A 81 2.20 -4.58 -3.60
C LYS A 81 0.79 -4.81 -3.03
N LYS A 82 0.02 -3.75 -2.77
CA LYS A 82 -1.37 -3.84 -2.29
C LYS A 82 -2.27 -4.59 -3.28
N TYR A 83 -2.19 -4.25 -4.57
CA TYR A 83 -2.99 -4.90 -5.62
C TYR A 83 -2.61 -6.37 -5.82
N THR A 84 -1.34 -6.73 -5.65
CA THR A 84 -0.91 -8.13 -5.74
C THR A 84 -1.57 -9.00 -4.67
N PHE A 85 -1.60 -8.55 -3.41
CA PHE A 85 -2.29 -9.31 -2.34
C PHE A 85 -3.79 -9.43 -2.59
N LEU A 86 -4.43 -8.35 -3.04
CA LEU A 86 -5.85 -8.38 -3.39
C LEU A 86 -6.14 -9.38 -4.52
N ARG A 87 -5.26 -9.44 -5.53
CA ARG A 87 -5.37 -10.40 -6.63
C ARG A 87 -5.25 -11.85 -6.14
N TRP A 88 -4.32 -12.14 -5.23
CA TRP A 88 -4.20 -13.48 -4.63
C TRP A 88 -5.45 -13.88 -3.84
N ALA A 89 -5.99 -12.97 -3.02
CA ALA A 89 -7.23 -13.21 -2.28
C ALA A 89 -8.40 -13.53 -3.23
N TYR A 90 -8.51 -12.78 -4.33
CA TYR A 90 -9.54 -13.00 -5.34
C TYR A 90 -9.41 -14.37 -6.02
N ILE A 91 -8.19 -14.77 -6.42
CA ILE A 91 -7.96 -16.07 -7.06
C ILE A 91 -8.34 -17.20 -6.10
N ILE A 92 -7.91 -17.14 -4.84
CA ILE A 92 -8.22 -18.17 -3.83
C ILE A 92 -9.75 -18.26 -3.61
N PHE A 93 -10.43 -17.12 -3.53
CA PHE A 93 -11.88 -17.07 -3.37
C PHE A 93 -12.62 -17.75 -4.53
N VAL A 94 -12.28 -17.37 -5.77
CA VAL A 94 -12.95 -17.90 -6.97
C VAL A 94 -12.68 -19.40 -7.14
N VAL A 95 -11.45 -19.86 -6.91
CA VAL A 95 -11.12 -21.29 -6.95
C VAL A 95 -11.89 -22.06 -5.87
N GLY A 96 -11.97 -21.53 -4.65
CA GLY A 96 -12.73 -22.12 -3.56
C GLY A 96 -14.24 -22.19 -3.86
N LEU A 97 -14.79 -21.15 -4.50
CA LEU A 97 -16.20 -21.09 -4.89
C LEU A 97 -16.52 -22.14 -5.96
N ILE A 98 -15.72 -22.23 -7.03
CA ILE A 98 -15.91 -23.22 -8.10
C ILE A 98 -15.80 -24.64 -7.54
N SER A 99 -14.79 -24.91 -6.71
CA SER A 99 -14.63 -26.22 -6.07
C SER A 99 -15.85 -26.59 -5.21
N SER A 100 -16.36 -25.65 -4.40
CA SER A 100 -17.56 -25.88 -3.59
C SER A 100 -18.80 -26.20 -4.43
N ILE A 101 -18.98 -25.52 -5.57
CA ILE A 101 -20.08 -25.83 -6.49
C ILE A 101 -19.90 -27.22 -7.10
N PHE A 102 -18.68 -27.57 -7.51
CA PHE A 102 -18.39 -28.87 -8.12
C PHE A 102 -18.66 -30.05 -7.18
N PHE A 103 -18.23 -29.95 -5.92
CA PHE A 103 -18.52 -30.97 -4.90
C PHE A 103 -20.01 -31.09 -4.60
N PHE A 104 -20.75 -29.98 -4.60
CA PHE A 104 -22.20 -30.00 -4.41
C PHE A 104 -22.90 -30.73 -5.57
N VAL A 105 -22.49 -30.49 -6.82
CA VAL A 105 -23.06 -31.15 -8.00
C VAL A 105 -22.74 -32.64 -8.02
N LEU A 106 -21.49 -33.04 -7.73
CA LEU A 106 -21.12 -34.46 -7.65
C LEU A 106 -21.87 -35.20 -6.53
N GLY A 107 -21.96 -34.60 -5.35
CA GLY A 107 -22.68 -35.21 -4.23
C GLY A 107 -24.18 -35.39 -4.49
N ILE A 108 -24.80 -34.54 -5.30
CA ILE A 108 -26.18 -34.72 -5.76
C ILE A 108 -26.29 -35.90 -6.74
N ASN A 109 -25.33 -36.05 -7.65
CA ASN A 109 -25.32 -37.15 -8.62
C ASN A 109 -25.06 -38.52 -7.98
N ASP A 110 -24.31 -38.60 -6.89
CA ASP A 110 -24.13 -39.85 -6.12
C ASP A 110 -25.37 -40.23 -5.28
N ILE A 111 -26.33 -39.32 -5.10
CA ILE A 111 -27.55 -39.51 -4.29
C ILE A 111 -28.77 -39.90 -5.15
N LEU A 112 -28.70 -39.75 -6.47
CA LEU A 112 -29.81 -39.95 -7.42
C LEU A 112 -29.67 -41.27 -8.18
#